data_AF-A0A4Q3XFN6-F1
#
_entry.id   AF-A0A4Q3XFN6-F1
#
_cell.length_a   1.000
_cell.length_b   1.000
_cell.length_c   1.000
_cell.angle_alpha   90.00
_cell.angle_beta   90.00
_cell.angle_gamma   90.00
#
_symmetry.space_group_name_H-M   'P 1'
#
loop_
_entity.id
_entity.type
_entity.pdbx_description
1 polymer ?
#
loop_
_entity_poly.entity_id
_entity_poly.type
_entity_poly.pdbx_seq_one_letter_code
_entity_poly.pdbx_strand_id
1 'polypeptide(L)'
;MPRDAAGELVTGTYSHTCRVTDVAPDGPWAVHLADRAGDFHLIALDFDAKTENAAAHAADDAATVSALLETMGVDHLVCSSGPTGGRHIWIGLAQPISADVVSELAELLSSLHASFDPSPLTNKATGAVRPPGAPHAAGGRSEPIRGSLDALTQPRSGPAHIRALVTRLRQKAGEAAWATRSPAGDTNTAAVPHDAQGHPYVPVTRKHLTENTAAALHTQPEPDEDHSAHAFRCLLGIARAGWRHSDAQSLAETAPGLEHYRSARSPSQRRRRARRAPDDTADRLRRDWRRAVLTVAAGLTDQPARDDAPEFAAAAEAIAAHIDQLQIRADAAAGRWSQPGGPTDRRVLDALSVLALTAMTAEVDAPTR
;
A
#
# COMPACT_ATOMS: atom_id res chain seq x y z
N MET A 1 5.69 -18.01 -22.49
CA MET A 1 6.13 -17.36 -21.24
C MET A 1 7.64 -17.31 -21.22
N PRO A 2 8.23 -16.15 -20.91
CA PRO A 2 9.68 -16.06 -20.70
C PRO A 2 10.06 -16.92 -19.49
N ARG A 3 11.13 -17.68 -19.64
CA ARG A 3 11.77 -18.44 -18.57
C ARG A 3 13.02 -17.69 -18.14
N ASP A 4 13.34 -17.72 -16.86
CA ASP A 4 14.60 -17.19 -16.37
C ASP A 4 15.77 -18.12 -16.72
N ALA A 5 16.98 -17.74 -16.30
CA ALA A 5 18.19 -18.51 -16.55
C ALA A 5 18.21 -19.89 -15.85
N ALA A 6 17.32 -20.12 -14.88
CA ALA A 6 17.14 -21.40 -14.19
C ALA A 6 16.02 -22.25 -14.82
N GLY A 7 15.32 -21.73 -15.85
CA GLY A 7 14.22 -22.41 -16.51
C GLY A 7 12.86 -22.24 -15.81
N GLU A 8 12.80 -21.45 -14.73
CA GLU A 8 11.56 -21.13 -14.04
C GLU A 8 10.76 -20.10 -14.83
N LEU A 9 9.43 -20.20 -14.77
CA LEU A 9 8.54 -19.23 -15.39
C LEU A 9 8.69 -17.88 -14.67
N VAL A 10 9.00 -16.82 -15.41
CA VAL A 10 9.01 -15.47 -14.83
C VAL A 10 7.59 -15.11 -14.43
N THR A 11 7.33 -15.05 -13.13
CA THR A 11 6.02 -14.73 -12.58
C THR A 11 5.63 -13.29 -12.93
N GLY A 12 4.36 -13.08 -13.30
CA GLY A 12 3.80 -11.74 -13.58
C GLY A 12 4.04 -11.15 -14.97
N THR A 13 4.66 -11.87 -15.92
CA THR A 13 4.83 -11.37 -17.30
C THR A 13 4.09 -12.25 -18.32
N TYR A 14 2.94 -11.77 -18.80
CA TYR A 14 2.17 -12.42 -19.87
C TYR A 14 2.68 -11.93 -21.24
N SER A 15 3.33 -12.81 -22.00
CA SER A 15 4.03 -12.45 -23.25
C SER A 15 3.18 -12.56 -24.52
N HIS A 16 1.97 -13.11 -24.42
CA HIS A 16 1.06 -13.32 -25.55
C HIS A 16 -0.39 -13.03 -25.13
N THR A 17 -1.17 -12.45 -26.04
CA THR A 17 -2.60 -12.19 -25.86
C THR A 17 -3.37 -12.92 -26.96
N CYS A 18 -4.37 -13.72 -26.60
CA CYS A 18 -5.29 -14.38 -27.52
C CYS A 18 -6.73 -13.91 -27.28
N ARG A 19 -7.66 -14.24 -28.17
CA ARG A 19 -9.08 -13.93 -27.94
C ARG A 19 -9.68 -14.97 -26.99
N VAL A 20 -10.66 -14.56 -26.19
CA VAL A 20 -11.35 -15.43 -25.22
C VAL A 20 -12.16 -16.56 -25.92
N THR A 21 -12.39 -16.44 -27.23
CA THR A 21 -13.07 -17.45 -28.05
C THR A 21 -12.17 -18.62 -28.47
N ASP A 22 -10.87 -18.54 -28.21
CA ASP A 22 -9.92 -19.58 -28.59
C ASP A 22 -9.84 -20.66 -27.49
N VAL A 23 -9.28 -21.83 -27.82
CA VAL A 23 -9.04 -22.91 -26.84
C VAL A 23 -8.17 -22.38 -25.70
N ALA A 24 -8.54 -22.70 -24.45
CA ALA A 24 -7.81 -22.24 -23.28
C ALA A 24 -6.32 -22.63 -23.34
N PRO A 25 -5.38 -21.74 -22.97
CA PRO A 25 -3.96 -22.06 -23.00
C PRO A 25 -3.58 -23.18 -22.04
N ASP A 26 -2.61 -24.02 -22.44
CA ASP A 26 -2.08 -25.13 -21.62
C ASP A 26 -1.26 -24.65 -20.40
N GLY A 27 -0.80 -23.39 -20.39
CA GLY A 27 0.02 -22.79 -19.32
C GLY A 27 -0.73 -21.71 -18.52
N PRO A 28 -0.10 -21.08 -17.51
CA PRO A 28 -0.72 -19.99 -16.75
C PRO A 28 -1.20 -18.85 -17.66
N TRP A 29 -2.43 -18.41 -17.45
CA TRP A 29 -3.05 -17.33 -18.22
C TRP A 29 -3.90 -16.44 -17.31
N ALA A 30 -4.10 -15.19 -17.75
CA ALA A 30 -4.93 -14.19 -17.09
C ALA A 30 -5.83 -13.51 -18.13
N VAL A 31 -6.92 -12.91 -17.65
CA VAL A 31 -7.88 -12.17 -18.50
C VAL A 31 -7.77 -10.69 -18.21
N HIS A 32 -7.81 -9.88 -19.26
CA HIS A 32 -7.93 -8.44 -19.12
C HIS A 32 -9.29 -8.09 -18.53
N LEU A 33 -9.29 -7.15 -17.58
CA LEU A 33 -10.50 -6.72 -16.90
C LEU A 33 -11.30 -5.67 -17.70
N ALA A 34 -10.59 -4.91 -18.52
CA ALA A 34 -11.13 -3.90 -19.41
C ALA A 34 -10.91 -4.25 -20.88
N ASP A 35 -11.76 -3.68 -21.74
CA ASP A 35 -11.60 -3.75 -23.18
C ASP A 35 -10.55 -2.75 -23.70
N ARG A 36 -10.41 -2.66 -25.03
CA ARG A 36 -9.45 -1.75 -25.68
C ARG A 36 -9.81 -0.27 -25.53
N ALA A 37 -11.07 0.06 -25.25
CA ALA A 37 -11.47 1.44 -24.94
C ALA A 37 -11.13 1.79 -23.48
N GLY A 38 -10.81 0.78 -22.65
CA GLY A 38 -10.50 0.92 -21.24
C GLY A 38 -11.74 0.88 -20.35
N ASP A 39 -12.86 0.37 -20.88
CA ASP A 39 -14.08 0.13 -20.11
C ASP A 39 -14.04 -1.27 -19.51
N PHE A 40 -14.33 -1.37 -18.21
CA PHE A 40 -14.25 -2.59 -17.43
C PHE A 40 -15.52 -3.43 -17.63
N HIS A 41 -15.33 -4.70 -18.01
CA HIS A 41 -16.39 -5.72 -18.11
C HIS A 41 -16.34 -6.68 -16.92
N LEU A 42 -15.17 -6.79 -16.30
CA LEU A 42 -14.91 -7.60 -15.12
C LEU A 42 -14.26 -6.74 -14.05
N ILE A 43 -14.62 -6.97 -12.79
CA ILE A 43 -13.87 -6.47 -11.64
C ILE A 43 -13.32 -7.67 -10.90
N ALA A 44 -12.01 -7.69 -10.68
CA ALA A 44 -11.34 -8.69 -9.86
C ALA A 44 -10.67 -7.98 -8.68
N LEU A 45 -11.12 -8.29 -7.48
CA LEU A 45 -10.53 -7.80 -6.23
C LEU A 45 -9.49 -8.82 -5.78
N ASP A 46 -8.23 -8.42 -5.75
CA ASP A 46 -7.11 -9.30 -5.40
C ASP A 46 -6.66 -9.04 -3.96
N PHE A 47 -6.75 -10.06 -3.12
CA PHE A 47 -6.29 -10.03 -1.72
C PHE A 47 -5.08 -10.95 -1.57
N ASP A 48 -3.92 -10.32 -1.40
CA ASP A 48 -2.61 -10.96 -1.40
C ASP A 48 -2.23 -11.48 -0.01
N ALA A 49 -1.78 -12.74 0.03
CA ALA A 49 -1.12 -13.33 1.18
C ALA A 49 0.40 -13.24 1.00
N LYS A 50 1.03 -12.17 1.50
CA LYS A 50 2.49 -11.92 1.35
C LYS A 50 3.36 -12.67 2.37
N THR A 51 2.76 -13.27 3.41
CA THR A 51 3.38 -14.11 4.45
C THR A 51 2.40 -15.19 4.93
N GLU A 52 2.85 -16.23 5.65
CA GLU A 52 1.96 -17.30 6.16
C GLU A 52 0.85 -16.75 7.08
N ASN A 53 1.16 -15.76 7.93
CA ASN A 53 0.14 -15.09 8.76
C ASN A 53 -0.77 -14.16 7.94
N ALA A 54 -0.36 -13.72 6.74
CA ALA A 54 -1.16 -12.88 5.86
C ALA A 54 -2.27 -13.64 5.12
N ALA A 55 -2.21 -14.98 5.04
CA ALA A 55 -3.26 -15.77 4.40
C ALA A 55 -4.60 -15.71 5.15
N ALA A 56 -4.56 -15.69 6.49
CA ALA A 56 -5.75 -15.50 7.31
C ALA A 56 -6.34 -14.10 7.11
N HIS A 57 -5.49 -13.06 7.12
CA HIS A 57 -5.91 -11.68 6.88
C HIS A 57 -6.53 -11.47 5.50
N ALA A 58 -5.93 -12.03 4.44
CA ALA A 58 -6.48 -11.97 3.09
C ALA A 58 -7.84 -12.70 2.99
N ALA A 59 -8.00 -13.81 3.71
CA ALA A 59 -9.28 -14.52 3.79
C ALA A 59 -10.35 -13.70 4.54
N ASP A 60 -10.00 -13.07 5.65
CA ASP A 60 -10.91 -12.24 6.45
C ASP A 60 -11.34 -10.96 5.72
N ASP A 61 -10.40 -10.27 5.07
CA ASP A 61 -10.69 -9.11 4.22
C ASP A 61 -11.62 -9.50 3.06
N ALA A 62 -11.30 -10.59 2.36
CA ALA A 62 -12.15 -11.09 1.28
C ALA A 62 -13.55 -11.53 1.79
N ALA A 63 -13.64 -12.14 2.96
CA ALA A 63 -14.92 -12.51 3.57
C ALA A 63 -15.75 -11.27 3.94
N THR A 64 -15.11 -10.22 4.47
CA THR A 64 -15.75 -8.95 4.82
C THR A 64 -16.32 -8.26 3.58
N VAL A 65 -15.54 -8.20 2.50
CA VAL A 65 -15.99 -7.60 1.24
C VAL A 65 -17.06 -8.47 0.56
N SER A 66 -16.91 -9.79 0.55
CA SER A 66 -17.93 -10.72 0.04
C SER A 66 -19.26 -10.54 0.76
N ALA A 67 -19.27 -10.48 2.09
CA ALA A 67 -20.49 -10.24 2.87
C ALA A 67 -21.14 -8.89 2.51
N LEU A 68 -20.33 -7.84 2.30
CA LEU A 68 -20.85 -6.54 1.85
C LEU A 68 -21.53 -6.67 0.47
N LEU A 69 -20.89 -7.35 -0.49
CA LEU A 69 -21.45 -7.59 -1.82
C LEU A 69 -22.77 -8.38 -1.75
N GLU A 70 -22.84 -9.41 -0.89
CA GLU A 70 -24.08 -10.17 -0.63
C GLU A 70 -25.21 -9.25 -0.12
N THR A 71 -24.94 -8.39 0.88
CA THR A 71 -25.96 -7.45 1.40
C THR A 71 -26.45 -6.45 0.37
N MET A 72 -25.63 -6.15 -0.63
CA MET A 72 -25.93 -5.20 -1.69
C MET A 72 -26.52 -5.86 -2.94
N GLY A 73 -26.72 -7.18 -2.93
CA GLY A 73 -27.24 -7.92 -4.09
C GLY A 73 -26.29 -7.92 -5.29
N VAL A 74 -24.98 -7.79 -5.06
CA VAL A 74 -23.98 -7.86 -6.12
C VAL A 74 -23.57 -9.31 -6.34
N ASP A 75 -23.88 -9.85 -7.52
CA ASP A 75 -23.46 -11.18 -7.91
C ASP A 75 -21.94 -11.23 -8.01
N HIS A 76 -21.32 -12.17 -7.29
CA HIS A 76 -19.88 -12.33 -7.27
C HIS A 76 -19.46 -13.78 -7.04
N LEU A 77 -18.21 -14.07 -7.38
CA LEU A 77 -17.57 -15.36 -7.20
C LEU A 77 -16.27 -15.18 -6.44
N VAL A 78 -16.08 -15.93 -5.36
CA VAL A 78 -14.83 -15.95 -4.60
C VAL A 78 -14.01 -17.16 -5.01
N CYS A 79 -12.72 -16.96 -5.28
CA CYS A 79 -11.78 -18.02 -5.59
C CYS A 79 -10.58 -18.01 -4.66
N SER A 80 -10.04 -19.19 -4.36
CA SER A 80 -8.65 -19.29 -3.92
C SER A 80 -7.74 -18.92 -5.10
N SER A 81 -6.78 -18.02 -4.88
CA SER A 81 -5.94 -17.52 -5.98
C SER A 81 -4.74 -18.41 -6.25
N GLY A 82 -4.28 -19.19 -5.27
CA GLY A 82 -3.11 -20.07 -5.38
C GLY A 82 -2.64 -20.66 -4.03
N PRO A 83 -1.50 -21.36 -4.02
CA PRO A 83 -1.01 -22.12 -2.86
C PRO A 83 -0.59 -21.24 -1.67
N THR A 84 -0.35 -19.95 -1.89
CA THR A 84 0.02 -18.98 -0.84
C THR A 84 -1.17 -18.50 -0.02
N GLY A 85 -2.40 -18.85 -0.41
CA GLY A 85 -3.60 -18.55 0.37
C GLY A 85 -4.29 -17.22 0.06
N GLY A 86 -3.94 -16.53 -1.03
CA GLY A 86 -4.65 -15.33 -1.49
C GLY A 86 -6.09 -15.61 -1.94
N ARG A 87 -6.87 -14.53 -2.13
CA ARG A 87 -8.28 -14.58 -2.54
C ARG A 87 -8.54 -13.63 -3.70
N HIS A 88 -9.28 -14.12 -4.69
CA HIS A 88 -9.87 -13.25 -5.71
C HIS A 88 -11.38 -13.18 -5.50
N ILE A 89 -11.96 -11.98 -5.55
CA ILE A 89 -13.40 -11.79 -5.69
C ILE A 89 -13.66 -11.26 -7.10
N TRP A 90 -14.44 -12.00 -7.87
CA TRP A 90 -14.80 -11.67 -9.24
C TRP A 90 -16.24 -11.16 -9.33
N ILE A 91 -16.43 -10.08 -10.07
CA ILE A 91 -17.73 -9.50 -10.38
C ILE A 91 -17.81 -9.32 -11.90
N GLY A 92 -18.78 -9.97 -12.54
CA GLY A 92 -19.12 -9.72 -13.93
C GLY A 92 -20.08 -8.56 -14.07
N LEU A 93 -19.93 -7.74 -15.12
CA LEU A 93 -20.75 -6.57 -15.35
C LEU A 93 -21.64 -6.77 -16.59
N ALA A 94 -22.96 -6.60 -16.40
CA ALA A 94 -23.96 -6.64 -17.46
C ALA A 94 -23.82 -5.46 -18.43
N GLN A 95 -23.30 -4.33 -17.95
CA GLN A 95 -22.89 -3.19 -18.75
C GLN A 95 -21.52 -2.73 -18.27
N PRO A 96 -20.61 -2.37 -19.19
CA PRO A 96 -19.27 -1.98 -18.81
C PRO A 96 -19.27 -0.65 -18.05
N ILE A 97 -18.22 -0.43 -17.26
CA ILE A 97 -18.05 0.75 -16.43
C ILE A 97 -16.70 1.43 -16.70
N SER A 98 -16.65 2.76 -16.58
CA SER A 98 -15.43 3.52 -16.85
C SER A 98 -14.35 3.27 -15.80
N ALA A 99 -13.10 3.40 -16.23
CA ALA A 99 -11.92 3.28 -15.38
C ALA A 99 -11.92 4.22 -14.17
N ASP A 100 -12.57 5.38 -14.25
CA ASP A 100 -12.61 6.35 -13.16
C ASP A 100 -13.38 5.79 -11.94
N VAL A 101 -14.53 5.15 -12.16
CA VAL A 101 -15.32 4.55 -11.08
C VAL A 101 -14.59 3.35 -10.48
N VAL A 102 -13.90 2.57 -11.32
CA VAL A 102 -13.11 1.42 -10.87
C VAL A 102 -11.87 1.87 -10.08
N SER A 103 -11.24 2.98 -10.47
CA SER A 103 -10.12 3.57 -9.73
C SER A 103 -10.56 4.07 -8.36
N GLU A 104 -11.71 4.73 -8.27
CA GLU A 104 -12.29 5.16 -6.99
C GLU A 104 -12.62 3.96 -6.09
N LEU A 105 -13.20 2.90 -6.65
CA LEU A 105 -13.42 1.64 -5.93
C LEU A 105 -12.10 1.06 -5.37
N ALA A 106 -11.06 1.01 -6.19
CA ALA A 106 -9.75 0.49 -5.80
C ALA A 106 -9.09 1.34 -4.69
N GLU A 107 -9.18 2.67 -4.77
CA GLU A 107 -8.67 3.58 -3.75
C GLU A 107 -9.39 3.37 -2.40
N LEU A 108 -10.72 3.26 -2.41
CA LEU A 108 -11.51 3.01 -1.21
C LEU A 108 -11.16 1.66 -0.58
N LEU A 109 -11.09 0.60 -1.38
CA LEU A 109 -10.72 -0.74 -0.88
C LEU A 109 -9.29 -0.75 -0.31
N SER A 110 -8.34 -0.09 -0.97
CA SER A 110 -6.96 0.01 -0.49
C SER A 110 -6.84 0.74 0.85
N SER A 111 -7.73 1.69 1.13
CA SER A 111 -7.74 2.40 2.41
C SER A 111 -8.40 1.61 3.54
N LEU A 112 -9.24 0.62 3.21
CA LEU A 112 -9.99 -0.19 4.17
C LEU A 112 -9.35 -1.57 4.43
N HIS A 113 -8.62 -2.13 3.47
CA HIS A 113 -8.11 -3.50 3.51
C HIS A 113 -6.63 -3.54 3.13
N ALA A 114 -5.77 -3.83 4.10
CA ALA A 114 -4.32 -3.83 3.89
C ALA A 114 -3.81 -4.95 2.97
N SER A 115 -4.57 -6.05 2.86
CA SER A 115 -4.21 -7.17 1.98
C SER A 115 -4.60 -6.95 0.52
N PHE A 116 -5.37 -5.91 0.21
CA PHE A 116 -5.86 -5.65 -1.14
C PHE A 116 -4.76 -5.10 -2.07
N ASP A 117 -4.58 -5.72 -3.24
CA ASP A 117 -3.75 -5.18 -4.32
C ASP A 117 -4.60 -4.43 -5.36
N PRO A 118 -4.48 -3.08 -5.45
CA PRO A 118 -5.20 -2.29 -6.44
C PRO A 118 -4.60 -2.38 -7.85
N SER A 119 -3.45 -3.02 -8.04
CA SER A 119 -2.71 -3.01 -9.31
C SER A 119 -3.52 -3.50 -10.51
N PRO A 120 -4.38 -4.54 -10.41
CA PRO A 120 -5.15 -5.01 -11.57
C PRO A 120 -6.25 -4.02 -11.99
N LEU A 121 -6.75 -3.20 -11.07
CA LEU A 121 -7.85 -2.27 -11.29
C LEU A 121 -7.39 -0.86 -11.67
N THR A 122 -6.18 -0.47 -11.29
CA THR A 122 -5.64 0.87 -11.55
C THR A 122 -4.93 1.00 -12.91
N ASN A 123 -4.73 -0.10 -13.63
CA ASN A 123 -4.16 -0.10 -14.97
C ASN A 123 -5.17 -0.66 -15.99
N LYS A 124 -6.02 0.21 -16.55
CA LYS A 124 -7.04 -0.20 -17.54
C LYS A 124 -6.48 -0.83 -18.82
N ALA A 125 -5.23 -0.56 -19.19
CA ALA A 125 -4.65 -1.05 -20.44
C ALA A 125 -4.16 -2.49 -20.33
N THR A 126 -3.58 -2.88 -19.19
CA THR A 126 -2.95 -4.19 -19.01
C THR A 126 -3.36 -4.91 -17.73
N GLY A 127 -4.27 -4.34 -16.95
CA GLY A 127 -4.82 -4.94 -15.75
C GLY A 127 -5.47 -6.28 -16.09
N ALA A 128 -4.94 -7.33 -15.48
CA ALA A 128 -5.35 -8.70 -15.76
C ALA A 128 -5.19 -9.57 -14.51
N VAL A 129 -6.14 -10.47 -14.30
CA VAL A 129 -6.14 -11.41 -13.18
C VAL A 129 -6.41 -12.81 -13.70
N ARG A 130 -5.83 -13.81 -13.02
CA ARG A 130 -6.03 -15.23 -13.33
C ARG A 130 -7.49 -15.62 -13.01
N PRO A 131 -8.31 -15.96 -14.02
CA PRO A 131 -9.72 -16.27 -13.79
C PRO A 131 -9.93 -17.63 -13.13
N PRO A 132 -11.16 -17.92 -12.68
CA PRO A 132 -11.50 -19.22 -12.14
C PRO A 132 -11.11 -20.38 -13.07
N GLY A 133 -10.52 -21.42 -12.50
CA GLY A 133 -10.07 -22.64 -13.20
C GLY A 133 -8.69 -22.53 -13.87
N ALA A 134 -8.14 -21.33 -14.05
CA ALA A 134 -6.85 -21.14 -14.71
C ALA A 134 -5.67 -21.63 -13.84
N PRO A 135 -4.62 -22.22 -14.45
CA PRO A 135 -3.49 -22.81 -13.72
C PRO A 135 -2.54 -21.75 -13.12
N HIS A 136 -1.95 -22.10 -11.98
CA HIS A 136 -0.93 -21.31 -11.30
C HIS A 136 0.48 -21.75 -11.73
N ALA A 137 1.43 -20.80 -11.85
CA ALA A 137 2.80 -21.10 -12.30
C ALA A 137 3.55 -22.07 -11.36
N ALA A 138 3.34 -21.93 -10.06
CA ALA A 138 3.87 -22.81 -9.01
C ALA A 138 3.04 -24.10 -8.78
N GLY A 139 2.09 -24.42 -9.66
CA GLY A 139 1.17 -25.54 -9.48
C GLY A 139 -0.12 -25.17 -8.73
N GLY A 140 -1.17 -25.97 -8.95
CA GLY A 140 -2.54 -25.67 -8.53
C GLY A 140 -3.31 -24.82 -9.56
N ARG A 141 -4.54 -24.45 -9.21
CA ARG A 141 -5.46 -23.67 -10.05
C ARG A 141 -6.19 -22.64 -9.20
N SER A 142 -6.75 -21.61 -9.83
CA SER A 142 -7.70 -20.76 -9.13
C SER A 142 -9.02 -21.52 -8.95
N GLU A 143 -9.40 -21.83 -7.73
CA GLU A 143 -10.57 -22.67 -7.47
C GLU A 143 -11.72 -21.84 -6.89
N PRO A 144 -12.93 -21.91 -7.48
CA PRO A 144 -14.12 -21.34 -6.86
C PRO A 144 -14.37 -21.93 -5.47
N ILE A 145 -14.52 -21.06 -4.46
CA ILE A 145 -14.80 -21.47 -3.08
C ILE A 145 -16.16 -20.96 -2.58
N ARG A 146 -16.72 -19.90 -3.20
CA ARG A 146 -18.07 -19.38 -2.90
C ARG A 146 -18.65 -18.67 -4.13
N GLY A 147 -19.96 -18.79 -4.31
CA GLY A 147 -20.68 -18.19 -5.44
C GLY A 147 -20.82 -19.14 -6.63
N SER A 148 -21.36 -18.63 -7.74
CA SER A 148 -21.53 -19.37 -8.99
C SER A 148 -20.69 -18.73 -10.10
N LEU A 149 -20.20 -19.55 -11.03
CA LEU A 149 -19.61 -19.07 -12.29
C LEU A 149 -20.60 -18.23 -13.11
N ASP A 150 -21.91 -18.39 -12.89
CA ASP A 150 -22.94 -17.57 -13.52
C ASP A 150 -22.78 -16.07 -13.23
N ALA A 151 -22.16 -15.71 -12.10
CA ALA A 151 -21.83 -14.31 -11.80
C ALA A 151 -20.91 -13.68 -12.86
N LEU A 152 -20.17 -14.49 -13.63
CA LEU A 152 -19.26 -14.06 -14.68
C LEU A 152 -19.79 -14.35 -16.08
N THR A 153 -20.52 -15.44 -16.27
CA THR A 153 -21.02 -15.86 -17.60
C THR A 153 -22.40 -15.27 -17.92
N GLN A 154 -23.19 -14.92 -16.90
CA GLN A 154 -24.52 -14.33 -17.01
C GLN A 154 -24.66 -13.15 -16.02
N PRO A 155 -23.82 -12.11 -16.14
CA PRO A 155 -23.75 -11.06 -15.16
C PRO A 155 -25.07 -10.27 -15.10
N ARG A 156 -25.57 -10.04 -13.88
CA ARG A 156 -26.74 -9.19 -13.61
C ARG A 156 -26.37 -7.88 -12.92
N SER A 157 -25.23 -7.86 -12.23
CA SER A 157 -24.68 -6.64 -11.64
C SER A 157 -24.20 -5.69 -12.74
N GLY A 158 -24.22 -4.39 -12.46
CA GLY A 158 -23.96 -3.35 -13.46
C GLY A 158 -23.57 -2.03 -12.81
N PRO A 159 -23.46 -0.93 -13.58
CA PRO A 159 -22.89 0.33 -13.08
C PRO A 159 -23.58 0.89 -11.84
N ALA A 160 -24.90 0.75 -11.71
CA ALA A 160 -25.64 1.20 -10.54
C ALA A 160 -25.21 0.47 -9.25
N HIS A 161 -25.00 -0.84 -9.33
CA HIS A 161 -24.54 -1.66 -8.21
C HIS A 161 -23.13 -1.24 -7.77
N ILE A 162 -22.22 -1.01 -8.72
CA ILE A 162 -20.84 -0.61 -8.41
C ILE A 162 -20.78 0.81 -7.82
N ARG A 163 -21.57 1.75 -8.33
CA ARG A 163 -21.65 3.10 -7.74
C ARG A 163 -22.26 3.07 -6.33
N ALA A 164 -23.24 2.20 -6.09
CA ALA A 164 -23.77 1.98 -4.75
C ALA A 164 -22.70 1.41 -3.82
N LEU A 165 -21.90 0.44 -4.29
CA LEU A 165 -20.78 -0.13 -3.53
C LEU A 165 -19.75 0.93 -3.16
N VAL A 166 -19.31 1.74 -4.13
CA VAL A 166 -18.42 2.89 -3.90
C VAL A 166 -19.01 3.84 -2.85
N THR A 167 -20.29 4.18 -2.95
CA THR A 167 -20.97 5.02 -1.95
C THR A 167 -20.93 4.40 -0.55
N ARG A 168 -21.19 3.10 -0.44
CA ARG A 168 -21.19 2.40 0.86
C ARG A 168 -19.78 2.26 1.43
N LEU A 169 -18.77 2.00 0.61
CA LEU A 169 -17.36 1.96 1.02
C LEU A 169 -16.89 3.34 1.48
N ARG A 170 -17.30 4.42 0.79
CA ARG A 170 -17.01 5.79 1.24
C ARG A 170 -17.63 6.09 2.60
N GLN A 171 -18.86 5.64 2.84
CA GLN A 171 -19.49 5.75 4.17
C GLN A 171 -18.70 4.96 5.21
N LYS A 172 -18.30 3.71 4.93
CA LYS A 172 -17.47 2.90 5.84
C LYS A 172 -16.11 3.54 6.12
N ALA A 173 -15.45 4.12 5.13
CA ALA A 173 -14.20 4.85 5.32
C ALA A 173 -14.41 6.10 6.18
N GLY A 174 -15.54 6.80 6.00
CA GLY A 174 -15.95 7.91 6.86
C GLY A 174 -16.27 7.47 8.30
N GLU A 175 -16.99 6.36 8.47
CA GLU A 175 -17.30 5.75 9.77
C GLU A 175 -16.04 5.29 10.48
N ALA A 176 -15.09 4.64 9.79
CA ALA A 176 -13.81 4.25 10.34
C ALA A 176 -13.00 5.47 10.77
N ALA A 177 -12.88 6.48 9.90
CA ALA A 177 -12.24 7.75 10.24
C ALA A 177 -12.94 8.49 11.38
N TRP A 178 -14.26 8.32 11.55
CA TRP A 178 -15.04 8.90 12.65
C TRP A 178 -14.93 8.10 13.95
N ALA A 179 -14.84 6.77 13.87
CA ALA A 179 -14.70 5.86 15.00
C ALA A 179 -13.30 5.92 15.60
N THR A 180 -12.28 6.12 14.77
CA THR A 180 -10.94 6.54 15.21
C THR A 180 -10.98 7.94 15.87
N ARG A 181 -12.08 8.69 15.73
CA ARG A 181 -12.20 10.12 16.10
C ARG A 181 -13.29 10.45 17.14
N SER A 182 -13.89 9.50 17.89
CA SER A 182 -14.96 9.81 18.88
C SER A 182 -14.68 9.31 20.32
N PRO A 183 -15.18 9.97 21.39
CA PRO A 183 -15.23 11.41 21.66
C PRO A 183 -14.59 11.70 23.05
N ALA A 184 -13.31 12.06 23.05
CA ALA A 184 -12.68 12.78 24.16
C ALA A 184 -11.82 13.88 23.53
N GLY A 185 -12.39 15.08 23.42
CA GLY A 185 -11.72 16.25 22.88
C GLY A 185 -12.20 16.62 21.48
N ASP A 186 -13.19 17.52 21.44
CA ASP A 186 -13.39 18.43 20.31
C ASP A 186 -12.05 19.09 19.95
N THR A 187 -11.41 18.62 18.88
CA THR A 187 -10.43 19.42 18.13
C THR A 187 -10.56 19.11 16.64
N ASN A 188 -11.40 19.90 15.99
CA ASN A 188 -11.23 20.44 14.65
C ASN A 188 -10.05 19.83 13.84
N THR A 189 -10.29 18.79 13.02
CA THR A 189 -9.48 18.59 11.81
C THR A 189 -9.78 19.77 10.89
N ALA A 190 -9.09 20.89 11.15
CA ALA A 190 -9.12 22.06 10.31
C ALA A 190 -8.76 21.64 8.88
N ALA A 191 -9.56 22.08 7.90
CA ALA A 191 -9.28 21.88 6.49
C ALA A 191 -7.82 22.24 6.20
N VAL A 192 -7.02 21.26 5.76
CA VAL A 192 -5.63 21.51 5.38
C VAL A 192 -5.61 22.64 4.34
N PRO A 193 -4.88 23.73 4.60
CA PRO A 193 -4.90 24.88 3.70
C PRO A 193 -4.25 24.56 2.36
N HIS A 194 -4.68 25.27 1.33
CA HIS A 194 -4.17 25.14 -0.03
C HIS A 194 -3.39 26.40 -0.41
N ASP A 195 -2.34 26.25 -1.21
CA ASP A 195 -1.63 27.37 -1.80
C ASP A 195 -2.45 28.04 -2.92
N ALA A 196 -1.91 29.11 -3.52
CA ALA A 196 -2.58 29.85 -4.60
C ALA A 196 -2.81 28.99 -5.86
N GLN A 197 -2.13 27.85 -5.98
CA GLN A 197 -2.23 26.90 -7.08
C GLN A 197 -3.13 25.71 -6.72
N GLY A 198 -3.74 25.70 -5.53
CA GLY A 198 -4.65 24.65 -5.09
C GLY A 198 -3.95 23.39 -4.59
N HIS A 199 -2.66 23.43 -4.26
CA HIS A 199 -1.97 22.30 -3.64
C HIS A 199 -2.06 22.38 -2.10
N PRO A 200 -2.38 21.28 -1.41
CA PRO A 200 -2.43 21.27 0.04
C PRO A 200 -1.03 21.44 0.62
N TYR A 201 -0.93 22.03 1.81
CA TYR A 201 0.33 22.13 2.55
C TYR A 201 0.13 21.97 4.05
N VAL A 202 1.18 21.54 4.75
CA VAL A 202 1.18 21.48 6.23
C VAL A 202 1.39 22.89 6.78
N PRO A 203 0.50 23.43 7.64
CA PRO A 203 0.56 24.80 8.14
C PRO A 203 1.62 24.98 9.25
N VAL A 204 2.84 24.54 8.98
CA VAL A 204 4.01 24.71 9.86
C VAL A 204 4.99 25.69 9.23
N THR A 205 5.75 26.41 10.07
CA THR A 205 6.83 27.28 9.61
C THR A 205 7.87 26.45 8.86
N ARG A 206 8.31 26.94 7.70
CA ARG A 206 9.33 26.26 6.90
C ARG A 206 10.64 26.16 7.69
N LYS A 207 11.13 24.93 7.85
CA LYS A 207 12.41 24.60 8.51
C LYS A 207 13.39 24.01 7.49
N HIS A 208 14.66 23.91 7.88
CA HIS A 208 15.63 23.11 7.13
C HIS A 208 15.22 21.64 7.12
N LEU A 209 15.55 20.94 6.03
CA LEU A 209 15.35 19.49 5.96
C LEU A 209 16.26 18.81 7.01
N THR A 210 15.75 17.76 7.64
CA THR A 210 16.57 16.92 8.52
C THR A 210 17.68 16.23 7.73
N GLU A 211 18.79 15.89 8.38
CA GLU A 211 19.91 15.18 7.75
C GLU A 211 19.44 13.90 7.05
N ASN A 212 18.54 13.14 7.66
CA ASN A 212 17.95 11.94 7.05
C ASN A 212 17.16 12.24 5.77
N THR A 213 16.37 13.32 5.74
CA THR A 213 15.61 13.71 4.55
C THR A 213 16.53 14.23 3.46
N ALA A 214 17.53 15.03 3.82
CA ALA A 214 18.55 15.53 2.89
C ALA A 214 19.36 14.37 2.29
N ALA A 215 19.81 13.42 3.11
CA ALA A 215 20.53 12.23 2.66
C ALA A 215 19.66 11.38 1.72
N ALA A 216 18.38 11.17 2.05
CA ALA A 216 17.45 10.43 1.20
C ALA A 216 17.24 11.10 -0.18
N LEU A 217 17.20 12.43 -0.23
CA LEU A 217 17.11 13.19 -1.49
C LEU A 217 18.37 13.07 -2.35
N HIS A 218 19.55 12.99 -1.74
CA HIS A 218 20.82 12.81 -2.43
C HIS A 218 21.13 11.35 -2.80
N THR A 219 20.41 10.40 -2.23
CA THR A 219 20.59 8.96 -2.49
C THR A 219 19.78 8.53 -3.70
N GLN A 220 20.45 7.93 -4.68
CA GLN A 220 19.77 7.20 -5.74
C GLN A 220 19.49 5.77 -5.24
N PRO A 221 18.23 5.32 -5.18
CA PRO A 221 17.95 3.96 -4.75
C PRO A 221 18.51 2.93 -5.74
N GLU A 222 18.90 1.77 -5.24
CA GLU A 222 19.43 0.67 -6.05
C GLU A 222 18.35 0.12 -7.00
N PRO A 223 18.71 -0.53 -8.13
CA PRO A 223 17.74 -0.95 -9.15
C PRO A 223 16.64 -1.93 -8.67
N ASP A 224 16.87 -2.64 -7.57
CA ASP A 224 16.00 -3.62 -6.93
C ASP A 224 15.19 -3.05 -5.75
N GLU A 225 15.53 -1.86 -5.26
CA GLU A 225 14.77 -1.17 -4.21
C GLU A 225 13.42 -0.63 -4.70
N ASP A 226 12.53 -0.34 -3.76
CA ASP A 226 11.26 0.33 -4.07
C ASP A 226 11.46 1.85 -4.17
N HIS A 227 11.70 2.30 -5.41
CA HIS A 227 11.86 3.72 -5.71
C HIS A 227 10.61 4.55 -5.46
N SER A 228 9.42 3.95 -5.49
CA SER A 228 8.17 4.67 -5.19
C SER A 228 8.07 4.95 -3.70
N ALA A 229 8.38 3.95 -2.87
CA ALA A 229 8.43 4.11 -1.41
C ALA A 229 9.55 5.07 -1.00
N HIS A 230 10.73 4.99 -1.60
CA HIS A 230 11.84 5.92 -1.32
C HIS A 230 11.48 7.37 -1.65
N ALA A 231 10.93 7.62 -2.84
CA ALA A 231 10.49 8.94 -3.26
C ALA A 231 9.36 9.48 -2.37
N PHE A 232 8.44 8.62 -1.92
CA PHE A 232 7.38 9.01 -1.00
C PHE A 232 7.91 9.38 0.40
N ARG A 233 8.93 8.66 0.92
CA ARG A 233 9.61 9.04 2.19
C ARG A 233 10.26 10.42 2.10
N CYS A 234 10.87 10.74 0.96
CA CYS A 234 11.41 12.08 0.72
C CYS A 234 10.31 13.15 0.78
N LEU A 235 9.14 12.91 0.15
CA LEU A 235 8.01 13.85 0.20
C LEU A 235 7.45 14.04 1.62
N LEU A 236 7.39 12.98 2.44
CA LEU A 236 6.98 13.09 3.84
C LEU A 236 7.92 14.00 4.64
N GLY A 237 9.23 13.87 4.46
CA GLY A 237 10.22 14.74 5.10
C GLY A 237 10.12 16.19 4.64
N ILE A 238 9.94 16.42 3.33
CA ILE A 238 9.72 17.76 2.75
C ILE A 238 8.45 18.41 3.32
N ALA A 239 7.33 17.68 3.34
CA ALA A 239 6.06 18.18 3.87
C ALA A 239 6.15 18.49 5.38
N ARG A 240 6.79 17.63 6.17
CA ARG A 240 7.04 17.86 7.61
C ARG A 240 7.88 19.11 7.88
N ALA A 241 8.83 19.41 7.00
CA ALA A 241 9.65 20.61 7.10
C ALA A 241 8.91 21.90 6.68
N GLY A 242 7.62 21.83 6.32
CA GLY A 242 6.81 23.00 5.93
C GLY A 242 7.09 23.51 4.52
N TRP A 243 7.78 22.73 3.68
CA TRP A 243 8.02 23.07 2.28
C TRP A 243 6.73 22.92 1.46
N ARG A 244 6.68 23.52 0.26
CA ARG A 244 5.49 23.58 -0.60
C ARG A 244 5.62 22.64 -1.81
N HIS A 245 4.52 22.44 -2.53
CA HIS A 245 4.51 21.64 -3.76
C HIS A 245 5.52 22.17 -4.80
N SER A 246 5.65 23.49 -4.93
CA SER A 246 6.63 24.11 -5.83
C SER A 246 8.08 23.76 -5.48
N ASP A 247 8.41 23.64 -4.19
CA ASP A 247 9.72 23.20 -3.75
C ASP A 247 9.95 21.72 -4.09
N ALA A 248 8.94 20.87 -3.85
CA ALA A 248 8.98 19.45 -4.18
C ALA A 248 9.14 19.23 -5.69
N GLN A 249 8.48 20.04 -6.52
CA GLN A 249 8.62 20.06 -7.97
C GLN A 249 10.04 20.45 -8.40
N SER A 250 10.60 21.51 -7.83
CA SER A 250 11.97 21.93 -8.11
C SER A 250 12.99 20.85 -7.72
N LEU A 251 12.79 20.19 -6.57
CA LEU A 251 13.62 19.07 -6.16
C LEU A 251 13.46 17.86 -7.09
N ALA A 252 12.25 17.57 -7.57
CA ALA A 252 11.99 16.43 -8.45
C ALA A 252 12.73 16.54 -9.79
N GLU A 253 13.07 17.75 -10.23
CA GLU A 253 13.85 17.99 -11.45
C GLU A 253 15.29 17.44 -11.37
N THR A 254 15.89 17.46 -10.18
CA THR A 254 17.35 17.23 -10.02
C THR A 254 17.72 16.20 -8.96
N ALA A 255 16.92 16.03 -7.91
CA ALA A 255 17.25 15.16 -6.78
C ALA A 255 17.23 13.66 -7.20
N PRO A 256 18.31 12.90 -6.92
CA PRO A 256 18.35 11.46 -7.19
C PRO A 256 17.26 10.66 -6.44
N GLY A 257 16.93 11.03 -5.21
CA GLY A 257 15.89 10.37 -4.42
C GLY A 257 14.47 10.54 -4.97
N LEU A 258 14.28 11.48 -5.90
CA LEU A 258 13.02 11.74 -6.59
C LEU A 258 13.03 11.28 -8.06
N GLU A 259 14.05 10.52 -8.47
CA GLU A 259 14.19 9.96 -9.83
C GLU A 259 12.95 9.17 -10.27
N HIS A 260 12.21 8.59 -9.32
CA HIS A 260 10.94 7.92 -9.56
C HIS A 260 10.00 8.77 -10.42
N TYR A 261 9.89 10.08 -10.16
CA TYR A 261 8.96 10.93 -10.90
C TYR A 261 9.42 11.17 -12.34
N ARG A 262 10.73 11.21 -12.60
CA ARG A 262 11.31 11.48 -13.93
C ARG A 262 11.36 10.25 -14.82
N SER A 263 11.39 9.05 -14.25
CA SER A 263 11.59 7.83 -15.04
C SER A 263 10.72 6.63 -14.62
N ALA A 264 10.50 5.74 -15.58
CA ALA A 264 9.75 4.50 -15.42
C ALA A 264 10.67 3.32 -15.77
N ARG A 265 10.45 2.16 -15.14
CA ARG A 265 11.10 0.93 -15.61
C ARG A 265 10.60 0.63 -17.03
N SER A 266 11.53 0.50 -17.98
CA SER A 266 11.16 0.05 -19.32
C SER A 266 10.79 -1.43 -19.28
N PRO A 267 9.62 -1.84 -19.82
CA PRO A 267 9.24 -3.24 -19.91
C PRO A 267 10.24 -4.09 -20.71
N SER A 268 10.95 -3.49 -21.67
CA SER A 268 11.86 -4.18 -22.58
C SER A 268 13.29 -4.33 -22.05
N GLN A 269 13.67 -3.60 -21.00
CA GLN A 269 15.03 -3.67 -20.43
C GLN A 269 14.97 -3.46 -18.91
N ARG A 270 15.06 -4.56 -18.13
CA ARG A 270 15.03 -4.57 -16.65
C ARG A 270 16.01 -3.59 -15.97
N ARG A 271 17.03 -3.11 -16.71
CA ARG A 271 18.10 -2.23 -16.23
C ARG A 271 18.07 -0.80 -16.78
N ARG A 272 17.25 -0.49 -17.80
CA ARG A 272 17.19 0.86 -18.39
C ARG A 272 15.85 1.52 -18.06
N ARG A 273 15.91 2.66 -17.38
CA ARG A 273 14.75 3.48 -17.08
C ARG A 273 14.46 4.41 -18.25
N ALA A 274 13.22 4.42 -18.72
CA ALA A 274 12.77 5.34 -19.76
C ALA A 274 12.30 6.65 -19.11
N ARG A 275 12.60 7.79 -19.73
CA ARG A 275 12.11 9.09 -19.29
C ARG A 275 10.59 9.15 -19.44
N ARG A 276 9.89 9.61 -18.41
CA ARG A 276 8.43 9.80 -18.44
C ARG A 276 8.06 11.06 -19.21
N ALA A 277 6.83 11.11 -19.72
CA ALA A 277 6.27 12.33 -20.24
C ALA A 277 6.18 13.40 -19.13
N PRO A 278 6.34 14.70 -19.45
CA PRO A 278 6.26 15.77 -18.45
C PRO A 278 4.93 15.80 -17.70
N ASP A 279 3.80 15.60 -18.39
CA ASP A 279 2.47 15.66 -17.78
C ASP A 279 2.24 14.50 -16.78
N ASP A 280 2.65 13.28 -17.15
CA ASP A 280 2.60 12.10 -16.27
C ASP A 280 3.45 12.28 -15.00
N THR A 281 4.56 13.01 -15.12
CA THR A 281 5.46 13.33 -14.01
C THR A 281 4.78 14.27 -13.02
N ALA A 282 4.18 15.35 -13.53
CA ALA A 282 3.50 16.37 -12.75
C ALA A 282 2.26 15.80 -12.03
N ASP A 283 1.43 15.02 -12.73
CA ASP A 283 0.22 14.43 -12.16
C ASP A 283 0.50 13.42 -11.04
N ARG A 284 1.59 12.67 -11.18
CA ARG A 284 1.99 11.72 -10.14
C ARG A 284 2.59 12.41 -8.93
N LEU A 285 3.48 13.38 -9.15
CA LEU A 285 4.04 14.18 -8.06
C LEU A 285 2.93 14.90 -7.28
N ARG A 286 1.94 15.48 -7.97
CA ARG A 286 0.79 16.15 -7.35
C ARG A 286 -0.04 15.20 -6.48
N ARG A 287 -0.31 13.98 -6.96
CA ARG A 287 -1.03 12.94 -6.20
C ARG A 287 -0.25 12.49 -4.96
N ASP A 288 1.03 12.15 -5.12
CA ASP A 288 1.87 11.69 -4.03
C ASP A 288 2.15 12.81 -3.01
N TRP A 289 2.25 14.07 -3.46
CA TRP A 289 2.33 15.25 -2.60
C TRP A 289 1.08 15.43 -1.73
N ARG A 290 -0.11 15.37 -2.35
CA ARG A 290 -1.38 15.45 -1.62
C ARG A 290 -1.46 14.33 -0.58
N ARG A 291 -1.08 13.11 -0.93
CA ARG A 291 -1.02 11.98 0.01
C ARG A 291 -0.05 12.27 1.15
N ALA A 292 1.16 12.72 0.87
CA ALA A 292 2.17 13.01 1.88
C ALA A 292 1.72 14.11 2.86
N VAL A 293 1.16 15.22 2.36
CA VAL A 293 0.66 16.32 3.20
C VAL A 293 -0.48 15.87 4.11
N LEU A 294 -1.42 15.09 3.57
CA LEU A 294 -2.53 14.56 4.38
C LEU A 294 -2.03 13.58 5.44
N THR A 295 -1.06 12.72 5.12
CA THR A 295 -0.42 11.81 6.08
C THR A 295 0.27 12.59 7.21
N VAL A 296 1.00 13.65 6.88
CA VAL A 296 1.69 14.48 7.88
C VAL A 296 0.70 15.28 8.72
N ALA A 297 -0.30 15.89 8.09
CA ALA A 297 -1.33 16.65 8.78
C ALA A 297 -2.14 15.76 9.75
N ALA A 298 -2.49 14.54 9.33
CA ALA A 298 -3.15 13.56 10.18
C ALA A 298 -2.28 13.20 11.40
N GLY A 299 -0.99 12.97 11.20
CA GLY A 299 -0.05 12.68 12.29
C GLY A 299 0.16 13.84 13.26
N LEU A 300 0.02 15.10 12.81
CA LEU A 300 0.05 16.28 13.66
C LEU A 300 -1.23 16.46 14.48
N THR A 301 -2.38 16.02 13.97
CA THR A 301 -3.67 16.06 14.68
C THR A 301 -3.86 14.90 15.67
N ASP A 302 -3.17 13.79 15.47
CA ASP A 302 -3.21 12.59 16.34
C ASP A 302 -2.22 12.66 17.51
N GLN A 303 -1.39 13.71 17.55
CA GLN A 303 -0.57 14.05 18.70
C GLN A 303 -1.28 15.14 19.50
N PRO A 304 -1.73 14.91 20.76
CA PRO A 304 -2.09 16.02 21.62
C PRO A 304 -0.89 16.96 21.67
N ALA A 305 -1.13 18.25 21.36
CA ALA A 305 -0.15 19.31 21.22
C ALA A 305 1.08 19.12 22.11
N ARG A 306 2.15 18.55 21.53
CA ARG A 306 3.43 18.36 22.21
C ARG A 306 4.57 18.75 21.30
N ASP A 307 4.47 19.95 20.74
CA ASP A 307 5.55 20.77 20.23
C ASP A 307 5.13 22.19 20.66
N ASP A 308 5.51 22.70 21.83
CA ASP A 308 6.84 23.25 22.13
C ASP A 308 7.15 23.22 23.65
N ALA A 309 7.48 22.06 24.23
CA ALA A 309 7.87 21.99 25.65
C ALA A 309 9.28 21.39 25.83
N PRO A 310 10.18 22.03 26.60
CA PRO A 310 11.45 21.44 27.08
C PRO A 310 11.30 20.03 27.67
N GLU A 311 10.07 19.69 28.07
CA GLU A 311 9.65 18.41 28.61
C GLU A 311 9.67 17.24 27.61
N PHE A 312 9.49 17.47 26.30
CA PHE A 312 9.62 16.39 25.29
C PHE A 312 11.09 16.01 25.10
N ALA A 313 11.97 17.01 24.97
CA ALA A 313 13.41 16.77 24.92
C ALA A 313 13.89 16.10 26.21
N ALA A 314 13.42 16.56 27.38
CA ALA A 314 13.72 15.93 28.66
C ALA A 314 13.17 14.49 28.78
N ALA A 315 11.98 14.21 28.24
CA ALA A 315 11.42 12.85 28.22
C ALA A 315 12.18 11.92 27.25
N ALA A 316 12.57 12.44 26.08
CA ALA A 316 13.43 11.73 25.13
C ALA A 316 14.79 11.40 25.74
N GLU A 317 15.40 12.39 26.38
CA GLU A 317 16.67 12.24 27.09
C GLU A 317 16.55 11.29 28.28
N ALA A 318 15.44 11.32 29.02
CA ALA A 318 15.19 10.40 30.13
C ALA A 318 15.05 8.95 29.65
N ILE A 319 14.32 8.70 28.56
CA ILE A 319 14.16 7.34 28.00
C ILE A 319 15.48 6.87 27.39
N ALA A 320 16.20 7.73 26.66
CA ALA A 320 17.52 7.41 26.13
C ALA A 320 18.51 7.06 27.26
N ALA A 321 18.56 7.87 28.32
CA ALA A 321 19.41 7.62 29.49
C ALA A 321 19.02 6.33 30.23
N HIS A 322 17.73 6.01 30.30
CA HIS A 322 17.25 4.78 30.92
C HIS A 322 17.68 3.54 30.12
N ILE A 323 17.54 3.58 28.78
CA ILE A 323 17.97 2.50 27.90
C ILE A 323 19.50 2.36 27.90
N ASP A 324 20.25 3.46 27.91
CA ASP A 324 21.72 3.43 28.01
C ASP A 324 22.19 2.78 29.31
N GLN A 325 21.58 3.14 30.45
CA GLN A 325 21.85 2.49 31.74
C GLN A 325 21.49 0.99 31.74
N LEU A 326 20.38 0.60 31.10
CA LEU A 326 19.98 -0.79 30.97
C LEU A 326 21.01 -1.59 30.15
N GLN A 327 21.51 -1.01 29.06
CA GLN A 327 22.51 -1.60 28.19
C GLN A 327 23.88 -1.73 28.89
N ILE A 328 24.33 -0.71 29.62
CA ILE A 328 25.54 -0.76 30.44
C ILE A 328 25.45 -1.87 31.51
N ARG A 329 24.30 -2.00 32.19
CA ARG A 329 24.09 -3.06 33.19
C ARG A 329 24.03 -4.44 32.57
N ALA A 330 23.45 -4.55 31.37
CA ALA A 330 23.48 -5.78 30.59
C ALA A 330 24.93 -6.15 30.25
N ASP A 331 25.73 -5.25 29.69
CA ASP A 331 27.12 -5.55 29.32
C ASP A 331 27.99 -5.91 30.53
N ALA A 332 27.80 -5.25 31.67
CA ALA A 332 28.47 -5.58 32.92
C ALA A 332 28.10 -6.98 33.46
N ALA A 333 26.94 -7.53 33.05
CA ALA A 333 26.46 -8.86 33.41
C ALA A 333 26.82 -9.93 32.35
N ALA A 334 27.98 -9.82 31.70
CA ALA A 334 28.46 -10.74 30.66
C ALA A 334 28.29 -12.23 30.99
N GLY A 335 28.44 -12.62 32.26
CA GLY A 335 28.26 -14.00 32.74
C GLY A 335 26.82 -14.53 32.67
N ARG A 336 25.80 -13.67 32.65
CA ARG A 336 24.39 -14.04 32.43
C ARG A 336 24.18 -14.48 30.97
N TRP A 337 24.78 -13.74 30.04
CA TRP A 337 24.54 -13.90 28.60
C TRP A 337 25.32 -15.06 27.98
N SER A 338 26.32 -15.59 28.68
CA SER A 338 27.11 -16.75 28.26
C SER A 338 26.50 -18.10 28.65
N GLN A 339 25.36 -18.10 29.36
CA GLN A 339 24.59 -19.33 29.66
C GLN A 339 23.76 -19.78 28.45
N PRO A 340 23.33 -21.07 28.39
CA PRO A 340 22.40 -21.53 27.36
C PRO A 340 21.12 -20.67 27.34
N GLY A 341 20.77 -20.14 26.16
CA GLY A 341 19.64 -19.21 25.98
C GLY A 341 19.99 -17.72 26.17
N GLY A 342 21.07 -17.40 26.88
CA GLY A 342 21.53 -16.04 27.14
C GLY A 342 21.73 -15.16 25.90
N PRO A 343 22.33 -15.65 24.79
CA PRO A 343 22.47 -14.85 23.58
C PRO A 343 21.13 -14.52 22.90
N THR A 344 20.13 -15.41 23.03
CA THR A 344 18.77 -15.16 22.52
C THR A 344 18.07 -14.12 23.38
N ASP A 345 18.14 -14.25 24.70
CA ASP A 345 17.57 -13.28 25.64
C ASP A 345 18.21 -11.88 25.49
N ARG A 346 19.51 -11.82 25.17
CA ARG A 346 20.20 -10.56 24.87
C ARG A 346 19.60 -9.87 23.63
N ARG A 347 19.34 -10.63 22.57
CA ARG A 347 18.70 -10.11 21.35
C ARG A 347 17.27 -9.64 21.60
N VAL A 348 16.52 -10.33 22.47
CA VAL A 348 15.19 -9.91 22.88
C VAL A 348 15.26 -8.59 23.65
N LEU A 349 16.20 -8.45 24.59
CA LEU A 349 16.42 -7.19 25.33
C LEU A 349 16.78 -6.03 24.38
N ASP A 350 17.61 -6.27 23.38
CA ASP A 350 18.01 -5.25 22.39
C ASP A 350 16.82 -4.84 21.51
N ALA A 351 15.99 -5.81 21.08
CA ALA A 351 14.77 -5.53 20.34
C ALA A 351 13.75 -4.73 21.16
N LEU A 352 13.56 -5.07 22.44
CA LEU A 352 12.70 -4.30 23.35
C LEU A 352 13.23 -2.88 23.60
N SER A 353 14.56 -2.72 23.67
CA SER A 353 15.20 -1.40 23.80
C SER A 353 14.92 -0.50 22.59
N VAL A 354 14.97 -1.06 21.38
CA VAL A 354 14.63 -0.34 20.14
C VAL A 354 13.14 0.02 20.11
N LEU A 355 12.26 -0.89 20.53
CA LEU A 355 10.82 -0.62 20.61
C LEU A 355 10.50 0.48 21.62
N ALA A 356 11.12 0.47 22.80
CA ALA A 356 10.98 1.50 23.82
C ALA A 356 11.40 2.90 23.32
N LEU A 357 12.54 2.98 22.62
CA LEU A 357 13.01 4.23 22.00
C LEU A 357 12.08 4.72 20.89
N THR A 358 11.53 3.79 20.10
CA THR A 358 10.62 4.14 18.99
C THR A 358 9.25 4.59 19.50
N ALA A 359 8.75 3.95 20.55
CA ALA A 359 7.46 4.24 21.17
C ALA A 359 7.53 5.38 22.19
N MET A 360 8.73 5.87 22.52
CA MET A 360 8.95 6.92 23.53
C MET A 360 8.30 6.57 24.88
N THR A 361 8.45 5.32 25.30
CA THR A 361 7.98 4.81 26.60
C THR A 361 8.92 3.72 27.12
N ALA A 362 9.03 3.60 28.45
CA ALA A 362 9.73 2.50 29.10
C ALA A 362 8.84 1.26 29.33
N GLU A 363 7.53 1.40 29.12
CA GLU A 363 6.57 0.31 29.20
C GLU A 363 6.32 -0.25 27.80
N VAL A 364 6.75 -1.49 27.56
CA VAL A 364 6.57 -2.20 26.29
C VAL A 364 5.98 -3.56 26.59
N ASP A 365 4.82 -3.84 26.00
CA ASP A 365 4.21 -5.17 26.06
C ASP A 365 4.67 -6.01 24.86
N ALA A 366 5.21 -7.20 25.15
CA ALA A 366 5.75 -8.08 24.12
C ALA A 366 5.45 -9.54 24.47
N PRO A 367 4.73 -10.28 23.60
CA PRO A 367 4.51 -11.70 23.80
C PRO A 367 5.83 -12.44 23.57
N THR A 368 6.59 -12.62 24.65
CA THR A 368 7.81 -13.43 24.67
C THR A 368 7.44 -14.83 25.18
N ARG A 369 8.00 -15.88 24.56
CA ARG A 369 7.79 -17.27 24.95
C ARG A 369 8.87 -17.75 25.91
#